data_AF-B9TPX8-F1
#
_entry.id   AF-B9TPX8-F1
#
_cell.length_a   1.000
_cell.length_b   1.000
_cell.length_c   1.000
_cell.angle_alpha   90.00
_cell.angle_beta   90.00
_cell.angle_gamma   90.00
#
_symmetry.space_group_name_H-M   'P 1'
#
loop_
_entity.id
_entity.type
_entity.pdbx_description
1 polymer ?
#
loop_
_entity_poly.entity_id
_entity_poly.type
_entity_poly.pdbx_seq_one_letter_code
_entity_poly.pdbx_strand_id
1 'polypeptide(L)'
;MNLGFSVVKALTAQVYATDSVYSVTIPVTGTGKGLLYLQATSTGGVNPLTYNWSRVSGDRTTAVTPAGRATYISAELANGETIVETWQVDITDAVGHTASGQHAVTFKRGAAAKLSAGDDKAS
;
A
#
# COMPACT_ATOMS: atom_id res chain seq x y z
N MET A 1 -45.57 1.11 -22.79
CA MET A 1 -44.58 0.16 -22.24
C MET A 1 -43.43 0.99 -21.68
N ASN A 2 -43.24 1.04 -20.36
CA ASN A 2 -42.15 1.82 -19.77
C ASN A 2 -40.89 0.95 -19.71
N LEU A 3 -39.92 1.20 -20.59
CA LEU A 3 -38.62 0.52 -20.54
C LEU A 3 -37.79 1.19 -19.44
N GLY A 4 -37.83 0.60 -18.24
CA GLY A 4 -37.11 1.09 -17.06
C GLY A 4 -35.60 0.93 -17.21
N PHE A 5 -34.95 1.84 -17.92
CA PHE A 5 -33.50 1.93 -18.01
C PHE A 5 -32.92 2.29 -16.64
N SER A 6 -32.52 1.28 -15.87
CA SER A 6 -31.73 1.47 -14.66
C SER A 6 -30.34 1.92 -15.07
N VAL A 7 -30.06 3.22 -14.94
CA VAL A 7 -28.72 3.79 -15.15
C VAL A 7 -27.79 3.31 -14.04
N VAL A 8 -27.08 2.21 -14.32
CA VAL A 8 -26.01 1.70 -13.46
C VAL A 8 -25.00 2.83 -13.26
N LYS A 9 -24.78 3.23 -12.01
CA LYS A 9 -23.77 4.24 -11.69
C LYS A 9 -22.40 3.72 -12.10
N ALA A 10 -21.68 4.49 -12.91
CA ALA A 10 -20.32 4.14 -13.35
C ALA A 10 -19.41 3.80 -12.16
N LEU A 11 -18.61 2.75 -12.32
CA LEU A 11 -17.65 2.31 -11.30
C LEU A 11 -16.53 3.35 -11.17
N THR A 12 -16.25 3.77 -9.94
CA THR A 12 -15.04 4.52 -9.58
C THR A 12 -14.26 3.78 -8.50
N ALA A 13 -12.94 3.99 -8.45
CA ALA A 13 -12.02 3.37 -7.50
C ALA A 13 -11.10 4.43 -6.87
N GLN A 14 -10.76 4.25 -5.59
CA GLN A 14 -9.73 5.01 -4.87
C GLN A 14 -8.99 4.10 -3.89
N VAL A 15 -7.76 4.47 -3.54
CA VAL A 15 -6.94 3.81 -2.52
C VAL A 15 -6.66 4.79 -1.39
N TYR A 16 -6.69 4.30 -0.16
CA TYR A 16 -6.27 5.01 1.04
C TYR A 16 -5.60 4.03 2.01
N ALA A 17 -4.73 4.52 2.89
CA ALA A 17 -4.37 3.79 4.10
C ALA A 17 -5.41 4.07 5.19
N THR A 18 -5.61 3.15 6.14
CA THR A 18 -6.57 3.37 7.25
C THR A 18 -6.18 4.52 8.16
N ASP A 19 -4.86 4.74 8.31
CA ASP A 19 -4.32 5.99 8.78
C ASP A 19 -4.07 6.90 7.58
N SER A 20 -4.39 8.19 7.66
CA SER A 20 -4.06 9.18 6.62
C SER A 20 -2.55 9.40 6.40
N VAL A 21 -1.70 8.60 7.05
CA VAL A 21 -0.25 8.61 6.99
C VAL A 21 0.21 7.43 6.14
N TYR A 22 0.48 7.69 4.86
CA TYR A 22 0.97 6.71 3.88
C TYR A 22 2.42 6.24 4.11
N SER A 23 2.97 6.48 5.31
CA SER A 23 4.36 6.19 5.64
C SER A 23 4.52 5.49 6.99
N VAL A 24 5.28 4.40 7.01
CA VAL A 24 5.68 3.71 8.25
C VAL A 24 7.14 3.99 8.57
N THR A 25 7.39 4.38 9.82
CA THR A 25 8.73 4.58 10.38
C THR A 25 9.08 3.40 11.28
N ILE A 26 10.13 2.67 10.90
CA ILE A 26 10.62 1.48 11.58
C ILE A 26 11.80 1.88 12.49
N PRO A 27 11.79 1.52 13.79
CA PRO A 27 12.93 1.76 14.68
C PRO A 27 14.23 1.11 14.20
N VAL A 28 15.36 1.61 14.70
CA VAL A 28 16.68 1.01 14.45
C VAL A 28 16.77 -0.39 15.07
N THR A 29 16.12 -0.56 16.23
CA THR A 29 16.00 -1.80 16.98
C THR A 29 14.91 -2.70 16.40
N GLY A 30 15.13 -4.02 16.41
CA GLY A 30 14.19 -5.01 15.90
C GLY A 30 14.47 -5.47 14.46
N THR A 31 13.46 -6.10 13.84
CA THR A 31 13.60 -6.92 12.61
C THR A 31 13.71 -6.12 11.31
N GLY A 32 13.51 -4.80 11.33
CA GLY A 32 13.50 -4.00 10.10
C GLY A 32 12.31 -4.22 9.16
N LYS A 33 11.32 -5.04 9.57
CA LYS A 33 10.10 -5.29 8.80
C LYS A 33 9.04 -4.24 9.12
N GLY A 34 8.47 -3.64 8.07
CA GLY A 34 7.35 -2.70 8.16
C GLY A 34 6.09 -3.28 7.54
N LEU A 35 4.94 -2.84 8.05
CA LEU A 35 3.62 -3.10 7.48
C LEU A 35 2.87 -1.77 7.32
N LEU A 36 2.20 -1.59 6.19
CA LEU A 36 1.26 -0.50 5.92
C LEU A 36 -0.05 -1.12 5.43
N TYR A 37 -1.20 -0.73 5.99
CA TYR A 37 -2.50 -1.21 5.51
C TYR A 37 -3.01 -0.31 4.39
N LEU A 38 -3.42 -0.89 3.26
CA LEU A 38 -4.14 -0.21 2.18
C LEU A 38 -5.54 -0.78 2.03
N GLN A 39 -6.51 0.10 1.77
CA GLN A 39 -7.90 -0.24 1.53
C GLN A 39 -8.41 0.46 0.26
N ALA A 40 -9.24 -0.25 -0.48
CA ALA A 40 -9.93 0.25 -1.65
C ALA A 40 -11.33 0.77 -1.28
N THR A 41 -11.66 1.97 -1.74
CA THR A 41 -13.03 2.46 -1.85
C THR A 41 -13.47 2.35 -3.30
N SER A 42 -14.74 2.01 -3.50
CA SER A 42 -15.40 2.09 -4.80
C SER A 42 -16.77 2.73 -4.67
N THR A 43 -17.27 3.29 -5.76
CA THR A 43 -18.68 3.70 -5.85
C THR A 43 -19.23 3.35 -7.22
N GLY A 44 -20.50 2.92 -7.29
CA GLY A 44 -21.07 2.40 -8.54
C GLY A 44 -20.61 0.98 -8.86
N GLY A 45 -20.80 0.57 -10.11
CA GLY A 45 -20.61 -0.81 -10.59
C GLY A 45 -21.70 -1.79 -10.14
N VAL A 46 -21.64 -3.00 -10.69
CA VAL A 46 -22.54 -4.12 -10.36
C VAL A 46 -21.84 -5.10 -9.40
N ASN A 47 -22.47 -5.42 -8.26
CA ASN A 47 -21.93 -6.41 -7.31
C ASN A 47 -22.06 -7.85 -7.83
N PRO A 48 -21.16 -8.78 -7.46
CA PRO A 48 -19.97 -8.58 -6.61
C PRO A 48 -18.83 -7.82 -7.31
N LEU A 49 -18.00 -7.14 -6.51
CA LEU A 49 -16.76 -6.51 -6.97
C LEU A 49 -15.55 -7.41 -6.66
N THR A 50 -14.66 -7.55 -7.64
CA THR A 50 -13.36 -8.25 -7.54
C THR A 50 -12.24 -7.21 -7.44
N TYR A 51 -11.18 -7.54 -6.69
CA TYR A 51 -10.04 -6.64 -6.43
C TYR A 51 -8.72 -7.31 -6.81
N ASN A 52 -7.78 -6.54 -7.34
CA ASN A 52 -6.42 -6.99 -7.66
C ASN A 52 -5.40 -5.91 -7.30
N TRP A 53 -4.56 -6.13 -6.29
CA TRP A 53 -3.49 -5.20 -5.90
C TRP A 53 -2.17 -5.54 -6.59
N SER A 54 -1.53 -4.53 -7.19
CA SER A 54 -0.26 -4.66 -7.91
C SER A 54 0.69 -3.48 -7.64
N ARG A 55 2.01 -3.67 -7.84
CA ARG A 55 2.94 -2.55 -7.91
C ARG A 55 2.97 -1.97 -9.31
N VAL A 56 3.02 -0.64 -9.36
CA VAL A 56 3.27 0.15 -10.57
C VAL A 56 4.74 0.59 -10.63
N SER A 57 5.41 0.70 -9.48
CA SER A 57 6.84 1.03 -9.39
C SER A 57 7.54 0.31 -8.24
N GLY A 58 8.84 0.05 -8.41
CA GLY A 58 9.69 -0.63 -7.43
C GLY A 58 9.51 -2.14 -7.34
N ASP A 59 10.41 -2.78 -6.60
CA ASP A 59 10.53 -4.24 -6.48
C ASP A 59 10.57 -4.75 -5.02
N ARG A 60 10.65 -3.89 -4.01
CA ARG A 60 10.98 -4.25 -2.62
C ARG A 60 9.77 -4.55 -1.74
N THR A 61 8.59 -3.98 -2.01
CA THR A 61 7.41 -4.21 -1.16
C THR A 61 6.50 -5.32 -1.70
N THR A 62 5.76 -6.00 -0.82
CA THR A 62 4.90 -7.14 -1.18
C THR A 62 3.54 -7.08 -0.50
N ALA A 63 2.46 -7.25 -1.26
CA ALA A 63 1.10 -7.34 -0.73
C ALA A 63 0.84 -8.73 -0.12
N VAL A 64 0.26 -8.76 1.08
CA VAL A 64 -0.07 -10.01 1.80
C VAL A 64 -1.33 -10.68 1.24
N THR A 65 -2.34 -9.90 0.82
CA THR A 65 -3.63 -10.43 0.34
C THR A 65 -4.11 -9.66 -0.91
N PRO A 66 -3.46 -9.84 -2.08
CA PRO A 66 -3.70 -9.00 -3.26
C PRO A 66 -5.09 -9.14 -3.90
N ALA A 67 -5.91 -10.12 -3.50
CA ALA A 67 -7.28 -10.29 -3.98
C ALA A 67 -8.37 -9.63 -3.10
N GLY A 68 -7.99 -8.97 -2.00
CA GLY A 68 -8.94 -8.39 -1.03
C GLY A 68 -9.32 -6.93 -1.32
N ARG A 69 -10.46 -6.46 -0.80
CA ARG A 69 -10.79 -5.02 -0.73
C ARG A 69 -9.73 -4.23 0.08
N ALA A 70 -8.95 -4.91 0.90
CA ALA A 70 -7.80 -4.34 1.58
C ALA A 70 -6.67 -5.39 1.66
N THR A 71 -5.45 -4.90 1.80
CA THR A 71 -4.25 -5.71 1.99
C THR A 71 -3.28 -4.98 2.91
N TYR A 72 -2.42 -5.73 3.61
CA TYR A 72 -1.17 -5.15 4.10
C TYR A 72 -0.13 -5.16 2.98
N ILE A 73 0.63 -4.07 2.86
CA ILE A 73 1.88 -3.99 2.12
C ILE A 73 3.01 -4.17 3.13
N SER A 74 3.92 -5.09 2.83
CA SER A 74 5.06 -5.45 3.66
C SER A 74 6.37 -5.03 3.01
N ALA A 75 7.37 -4.68 3.83
CA ALA A 75 8.72 -4.34 3.37
C ALA A 75 9.75 -4.77 4.42
N GLU A 76 10.98 -5.06 4.00
CA GLU A 76 12.11 -5.29 4.89
C GLU A 76 13.27 -4.34 4.54
N LEU A 77 13.70 -3.58 5.55
CA LEU A 77 14.58 -2.42 5.39
C LEU A 77 15.89 -2.57 6.16
N ALA A 78 16.99 -2.23 5.49
CA ALA A 78 18.29 -2.02 6.13
C ALA A 78 18.28 -0.75 7.02
N ASN A 79 19.25 -0.63 7.93
CA ASN A 79 19.39 0.55 8.78
C ASN A 79 19.61 1.82 7.93
N GLY A 80 18.78 2.84 8.12
CA GLY A 80 18.82 4.08 7.34
C GLY A 80 18.14 4.00 5.97
N GLU A 81 17.58 2.86 5.57
CA GLU A 81 16.93 2.71 4.27
C GLU A 81 15.61 3.48 4.18
N THR A 82 15.29 3.97 2.99
CA THR A 82 13.98 4.55 2.65
C THR A 82 13.54 3.97 1.31
N ILE A 83 12.32 3.41 1.28
CA ILE A 83 11.68 2.84 0.09
C ILE A 83 10.43 3.66 -0.20
N VAL A 84 10.26 4.06 -1.46
CA VAL A 84 9.06 4.75 -1.97
C VAL A 84 8.60 4.02 -3.23
N GLU A 85 7.38 3.50 -3.22
CA GLU A 85 6.82 2.68 -4.28
C GLU A 85 5.35 3.06 -4.53
N THR A 86 4.84 2.81 -5.73
CA THR A 86 3.43 3.08 -6.08
C THR A 86 2.68 1.76 -6.18
N TRP A 87 1.60 1.64 -5.42
CA TRP A 87 0.64 0.53 -5.49
C TRP A 87 -0.63 0.95 -6.24
N GLN A 88 -1.21 0.01 -6.96
CA GLN A 88 -2.51 0.11 -7.61
C GLN A 88 -3.45 -0.95 -7.04
N VAL A 89 -4.74 -0.64 -6.96
CA VAL A 89 -5.82 -1.62 -6.97
C VAL A 89 -6.60 -1.48 -8.26
N ASP A 90 -6.82 -2.60 -8.94
CA ASP A 90 -7.81 -2.71 -10.00
C ASP A 90 -9.08 -3.32 -9.41
N ILE A 91 -10.21 -2.64 -9.60
CA ILE A 91 -11.53 -3.09 -9.16
C ILE A 91 -12.33 -3.43 -10.40
N THR A 92 -12.85 -4.66 -10.48
CA THR A 92 -13.70 -5.14 -11.58
C THR A 92 -15.09 -5.47 -11.07
N ASP A 93 -16.13 -5.00 -11.75
CA ASP A 93 -17.52 -5.29 -11.41
C ASP A 93 -18.05 -6.57 -12.09
N ALA A 94 -19.23 -7.04 -11.67
CA ALA A 94 -19.82 -8.30 -12.14
C ALA A 94 -20.23 -8.31 -13.62
N VAL A 95 -20.16 -7.17 -14.33
CA VAL A 95 -20.41 -7.08 -15.78
C VAL A 95 -19.15 -6.70 -16.57
N GLY A 96 -17.99 -6.65 -15.90
CA GLY A 96 -16.67 -6.47 -16.53
C GLY A 96 -16.18 -5.02 -16.62
N HIS A 97 -16.84 -4.04 -16.00
CA HIS A 97 -16.29 -2.69 -15.91
C HIS A 97 -15.11 -2.67 -14.94
N THR A 98 -14.03 -1.99 -15.33
CA THR A 98 -12.83 -1.81 -14.50
C THR A 98 -12.68 -0.35 -14.05
N ALA A 99 -12.17 -0.16 -12.83
CA ALA A 99 -11.69 1.13 -12.34
C ALA A 99 -10.46 0.91 -11.46
N SER A 100 -9.44 1.75 -11.64
CA SER A 100 -8.16 1.64 -10.93
C SER A 100 -7.96 2.80 -9.96
N GLY A 101 -7.40 2.52 -8.78
CA GLY A 101 -6.93 3.54 -7.84
C GLY A 101 -5.45 3.32 -7.52
N GLN A 102 -4.66 4.40 -7.48
CA GLN A 102 -3.22 4.34 -7.14
C GLN A 102 -2.91 5.09 -5.85
N HIS A 103 -1.86 4.67 -5.14
CA HIS A 103 -1.31 5.39 -4.00
C HIS A 103 0.20 5.15 -3.86
N ALA A 104 0.96 6.19 -3.53
CA ALA A 104 2.37 6.05 -3.15
C ALA A 104 2.47 5.57 -1.68
N VAL A 105 3.35 4.62 -1.41
CA VAL A 105 3.68 4.13 -0.05
C VAL A 105 5.11 4.53 0.30
N THR A 106 5.41 4.72 1.58
CA THR A 106 6.76 5.09 2.02
C THR A 106 7.17 4.33 3.27
N PHE A 107 8.24 3.54 3.18
CA PHE A 107 8.83 2.85 4.32
C PHE A 107 10.14 3.54 4.66
N LYS A 108 10.35 3.88 5.92
CA LYS A 108 11.60 4.50 6.42
C LYS A 108 12.10 3.70 7.61
N ARG A 109 13.38 3.34 7.64
CA ARG A 109 14.03 2.80 8.84
C ARG A 109 15.08 3.76 9.33
N GLY A 110 15.12 4.01 10.64
CA GLY A 110 16.17 4.84 11.23
C GLY A 110 17.58 4.26 10.96
N ALA A 111 18.59 5.12 10.88
CA ALA A 111 19.98 4.69 10.89
C ALA A 111 20.43 4.40 12.32
N ALA A 112 21.11 3.27 12.55
CA ALA A 112 21.79 3.04 13.82
C ALA A 112 22.90 4.09 14.01
N ALA A 113 23.02 4.64 15.22
CA ALA A 113 24.13 5.53 15.54
C ALA A 113 25.46 4.78 15.37
N LYS A 114 26.43 5.39 14.68
CA LYS A 114 27.80 4.89 14.69
C LYS A 114 28.35 5.06 16.10
N LEU A 115 28.62 3.95 16.78
CA LEU A 115 29.49 3.97 17.95
C LEU A 115 30.90 4.35 17.47
N SER A 116 31.32 5.58 17.73
CA SER A 116 32.70 6.01 17.54
C SER A 116 33.55 5.39 18.65
N ALA A 117 34.16 4.22 18.37
CA ALA A 117 35.24 3.70 19.21
C ALA A 117 36.39 4.72 19.19
N GLY A 118 36.57 5.45 20.29
CA GLY A 118 37.32 6.71 20.26
C GLY A 118 37.65 7.38 21.59
N ASP A 119 37.53 6.67 22.72
CA ASP A 119 38.00 7.16 24.04
C ASP A 119 39.02 6.21 24.70
N ASP A 120 39.66 5.34 23.90
CA ASP A 120 40.74 4.45 24.31
C ASP A 120 42.05 5.24 24.49
N LYS A 121 42.09 6.10 25.52
CA LYS A 121 43.25 6.92 25.90
C LYS A 121 43.73 6.58 27.31
N ALA A 122 44.49 5.48 27.40
CA ALA A 122 45.33 5.22 28.56
C ALA A 122 46.49 6.24 28.63
N SER A 123 46.62 6.93 29.76
CA SER A 123 47.77 7.75 30.18
C SER A 123 47.68 7.96 31.70
#